data_AF-K9RQ11-F1
#
_entry.id   AF-K9RQ11-F1
#
_cell.length_a   1.000
_cell.length_b   1.000
_cell.length_c   1.000
_cell.angle_alpha   90.00
_cell.angle_beta   90.00
_cell.angle_gamma   90.00
#
_symmetry.space_group_name_H-M   'P 1'
#
loop_
_entity.id
_entity.type
_entity.pdbx_description
1 polymer ?
#
loop_
_entity_poly.entity_id
_entity_poly.type
_entity_poly.pdbx_seq_one_letter_code
_entity_poly.pdbx_strand_id
1 'polypeptide(L)'
;MVTPTLPHPTHLEQSLLAEALKLAKAVPTEAELAEDPHLSQARQKRLLEIRSQLNRLAHPLQSHLPKMQDIPVGVRLTFAQACILLSHYPHLGAAQWYGTIIPKTLQRFQPEPIPSALTRIDGITELWAWFDLPAETLKAFKQELSELENQFSQHHQVMKRLRQAIQETSVLRFFQAIFGELPIPAECLAWGSTDWQLYFCLSYENSCLCTWNQQGHPNFQAWNQLTPEARTEIQTFLDKLNQFNYEKFDRFPIFGACEGSQVNWAWLQEFAADLALPPSQVVGILTRSVSILPTAKAEAFLIHDIWGHHWQLWLTSFLNDYEFLSDCGAPLWPGETAYTPYGPLACRELFHWHQGQVHLDQERARLFFHGEVQQRLGFLFTHLLGEMLADVAEFKFACHFPNEVDCLQSSSVFANSPTKLDLSLLDIDFLFLRVLQPLLEITISIFQTSLLETELWKEWQQSSSPDQAESINELALKSAIAELYQLFFQEFQAYAPNLHQPTGIFAAMICNLVYLQNVVNSLYLHPIAQSEIPLRDLLLIFIGCYCSQNCYEEFWAIDDVLAAYFLPCCQHLGDWING
;
A
#
# COMPACT_ATOMS: atom_id res chain seq x y z
N MET A 1 2.92 13.21 22.52
CA MET A 1 2.32 13.12 21.17
C MET A 1 2.32 14.50 20.56
N VAL A 2 2.89 14.64 19.36
CA VAL A 2 2.69 15.85 18.54
C VAL A 2 1.21 15.89 18.20
N THR A 3 0.52 16.93 18.66
CA THR A 3 -0.87 17.16 18.25
C THR A 3 -0.82 17.67 16.81
N PRO A 4 -1.57 17.08 15.86
CA PRO A 4 -1.58 17.58 14.48
C PRO A 4 -1.89 19.08 14.49
N THR A 5 -1.08 19.89 13.80
CA THR A 5 -1.29 21.35 13.67
C THR A 5 -2.32 21.71 12.61
N LEU A 6 -3.14 20.74 12.19
CA LEU A 6 -4.14 20.93 11.15
C LEU A 6 -5.22 21.92 11.60
N PRO A 7 -5.78 22.73 10.67
CA PRO A 7 -6.95 23.52 10.97
C PRO A 7 -8.09 22.58 11.37
N HIS A 8 -8.57 22.70 12.61
CA HIS A 8 -9.65 21.85 13.09
C HIS A 8 -10.89 22.04 12.19
N PRO A 9 -11.46 20.95 11.64
CA PRO A 9 -12.65 21.05 10.82
C PRO A 9 -13.80 21.63 11.66
N THR A 10 -14.57 22.52 11.05
CA THR A 10 -15.81 23.03 11.63
C THR A 10 -16.78 21.88 11.93
N HIS A 11 -17.71 22.09 12.86
CA HIS A 11 -18.75 21.10 13.17
C HIS A 11 -19.55 20.66 11.92
N LEU A 12 -19.74 21.57 10.95
CA LEU A 12 -20.40 21.24 9.69
C LEU A 12 -19.56 20.25 8.86
N GLU A 13 -18.26 20.49 8.72
CA GLU A 13 -17.35 19.59 7.99
C GLU A 13 -17.28 18.21 8.64
N GLN A 14 -17.19 18.15 9.97
CA GLN A 14 -17.22 16.89 10.71
C GLN A 14 -18.52 16.11 10.44
N SER A 15 -19.66 16.80 10.44
CA SER A 15 -20.95 16.19 10.11
C SER A 15 -20.99 15.67 8.67
N LEU A 16 -20.42 16.40 7.72
CA LEU A 16 -20.35 16.00 6.32
C LEU A 16 -19.43 14.78 6.13
N LEU A 17 -18.28 14.74 6.80
CA LEU A 17 -17.37 13.59 6.78
C LEU A 17 -18.03 12.33 7.39
N ALA A 18 -18.75 12.49 8.50
CA ALA A 18 -19.53 11.40 9.09
C ALA A 18 -20.63 10.88 8.16
N GLU A 19 -21.32 11.78 7.46
CA GLU A 19 -22.30 11.40 6.45
C GLU A 19 -21.64 10.69 5.26
N ALA A 20 -20.52 11.21 4.76
CA ALA A 20 -19.78 10.61 3.65
C ALA A 20 -19.31 9.19 3.99
N LEU A 21 -18.72 8.98 5.17
CA LEU A 21 -18.29 7.67 5.63
C LEU A 21 -19.48 6.70 5.70
N LYS A 22 -20.61 7.13 6.28
CA LYS A 22 -21.83 6.30 6.34
C LYS A 22 -22.35 5.92 4.95
N LEU A 23 -22.32 6.86 4.00
CA LEU A 23 -22.75 6.61 2.63
C LEU A 23 -21.79 5.69 1.89
N ALA A 24 -20.48 5.85 2.08
CA ALA A 24 -19.45 4.98 1.50
C ALA A 24 -19.59 3.53 2.01
N LYS A 25 -19.81 3.31 3.31
CA LYS A 25 -20.10 1.96 3.85
C LYS A 25 -21.37 1.33 3.30
N ALA A 26 -22.34 2.18 2.95
CA ALA A 26 -23.61 1.76 2.39
C ALA A 26 -23.56 1.65 0.86
N VAL A 27 -22.38 1.42 0.26
CA VAL A 27 -22.28 1.06 -1.16
C VAL A 27 -23.06 -0.23 -1.36
N PRO A 28 -24.18 -0.20 -2.11
CA PRO A 28 -25.00 -1.36 -2.30
C PRO A 28 -24.22 -2.43 -3.08
N THR A 29 -24.35 -3.69 -2.68
CA THR A 29 -23.86 -4.83 -3.46
C THR A 29 -24.47 -4.81 -4.87
N GLU A 30 -23.85 -5.47 -5.85
CA GLU A 30 -24.44 -5.62 -7.20
C GLU A 30 -25.87 -6.17 -7.15
N ALA A 31 -26.18 -7.01 -6.15
CA ALA A 31 -27.53 -7.51 -5.89
C ALA A 31 -28.50 -6.41 -5.40
N GLU A 32 -28.08 -5.55 -4.48
CA GLU A 32 -28.90 -4.43 -3.98
C GLU A 32 -29.07 -3.32 -5.03
N LEU A 33 -28.05 -3.11 -5.87
CA LEU A 33 -28.09 -2.21 -7.03
C LEU A 33 -29.16 -2.63 -8.06
N ALA A 34 -29.34 -3.95 -8.23
CA ALA A 34 -30.37 -4.50 -9.10
C ALA A 34 -31.79 -4.39 -8.50
N GLU A 35 -31.91 -4.34 -7.17
CA GLU A 35 -33.19 -4.27 -6.46
C GLU A 35 -33.72 -2.83 -6.27
N ASP A 36 -32.86 -1.84 -6.02
CA ASP A 36 -33.27 -0.42 -5.91
C ASP A 36 -32.25 0.56 -6.56
N PRO A 37 -32.31 0.73 -7.90
CA PRO A 37 -31.44 1.66 -8.63
C PRO A 37 -31.59 3.12 -8.20
N HIS A 38 -32.77 3.53 -7.73
CA HIS A 38 -33.04 4.91 -7.34
C HIS A 38 -32.33 5.28 -6.03
N LEU A 39 -32.32 4.37 -5.06
CA LEU A 39 -31.61 4.57 -3.80
C LEU A 39 -30.10 4.69 -4.02
N SER A 40 -29.53 3.85 -4.89
CA SER A 40 -28.12 3.92 -5.25
C SER A 40 -27.76 5.26 -5.91
N GLN A 41 -28.50 5.68 -6.94
CA GLN A 41 -28.28 6.97 -7.60
C GLN A 41 -28.40 8.14 -6.62
N ALA A 42 -29.35 8.10 -5.68
CA ALA A 42 -29.51 9.13 -4.66
C ALA A 42 -28.30 9.20 -3.71
N ARG A 43 -27.75 8.06 -3.29
CA ARG A 43 -26.53 7.98 -2.45
C ARG A 43 -25.31 8.52 -3.18
N GLN A 44 -25.09 8.09 -4.43
CA GLN A 44 -23.98 8.57 -5.26
C GLN A 44 -24.06 10.09 -5.47
N LYS A 45 -25.26 10.59 -5.81
CA LYS A 45 -25.50 12.04 -5.94
C LYS A 45 -25.17 12.78 -4.64
N ARG A 46 -25.59 12.24 -3.49
CA ARG A 46 -25.31 12.86 -2.18
C ARG A 46 -23.82 12.87 -1.85
N LEU A 47 -23.08 11.80 -2.15
CA LEU A 47 -21.62 11.76 -1.99
C LEU A 47 -20.93 12.85 -2.83
N LEU A 48 -21.36 13.03 -4.09
CA LEU A 48 -20.84 14.11 -4.96
C LEU A 48 -21.12 15.50 -4.40
N GLU A 49 -22.32 15.73 -3.85
CA GLU A 49 -22.67 16.99 -3.18
C GLU A 49 -21.81 17.25 -1.95
N ILE A 50 -21.60 16.23 -1.10
CA ILE A 50 -20.75 16.33 0.08
C ILE A 50 -19.31 16.66 -0.34
N ARG A 51 -18.77 15.96 -1.34
CA ARG A 51 -17.43 16.26 -1.86
C ARG A 51 -17.29 17.70 -2.30
N SER A 52 -18.25 18.21 -3.07
CA SER A 52 -18.28 19.60 -3.50
C SER A 52 -18.24 20.59 -2.33
N GLN A 53 -18.94 20.28 -1.23
CA GLN A 53 -18.91 21.10 -0.02
C GLN A 53 -17.58 20.99 0.73
N LEU A 54 -16.95 19.82 0.72
CA LEU A 54 -15.65 19.56 1.36
C LEU A 54 -14.46 20.07 0.54
N ASN A 55 -14.61 20.41 -0.74
CA ASN A 55 -13.54 21.00 -1.56
C ASN A 55 -12.97 22.30 -0.98
N ARG A 56 -13.69 22.96 -0.06
CA ARG A 56 -13.19 24.14 0.67
C ARG A 56 -12.09 23.82 1.69
N LEU A 57 -11.97 22.55 2.10
CA LEU A 57 -10.88 22.05 2.94
C LEU A 57 -9.64 21.84 2.07
N ALA A 58 -9.09 22.93 1.56
CA ALA A 58 -7.94 22.91 0.67
C ALA A 58 -6.98 24.02 1.08
N HIS A 59 -5.68 23.72 1.07
CA HIS A 59 -4.67 24.73 1.23
C HIS A 59 -4.53 25.52 -0.08
N PRO A 60 -4.38 26.86 -0.02
CA PRO A 60 -4.13 27.65 -1.21
C PRO A 60 -2.78 27.27 -1.80
N LEU A 61 -2.74 26.97 -3.10
CA LEU A 61 -1.51 26.66 -3.79
C LEU A 61 -0.64 27.92 -3.91
N GLN A 62 0.59 27.83 -3.41
CA GLN A 62 1.57 28.91 -3.50
C GLN A 62 2.07 29.01 -4.94
N SER A 63 1.81 30.15 -5.57
CA SER A 63 2.23 30.44 -6.96
C SER A 63 3.42 31.39 -7.05
N HIS A 64 3.76 32.10 -5.97
CA HIS A 64 4.93 32.96 -5.92
C HIS A 64 6.19 32.14 -5.68
N LEU A 65 7.19 32.29 -6.56
CA LEU A 65 8.48 31.63 -6.48
C LEU A 65 9.29 32.16 -5.28
N PRO A 66 9.41 31.40 -4.18
CA PRO A 66 10.28 31.77 -3.07
C PRO A 66 11.75 31.57 -3.48
N LYS A 67 12.67 32.16 -2.72
CA LYS A 67 14.10 31.86 -2.93
C LYS A 67 14.36 30.41 -2.55
N MET A 68 15.31 29.76 -3.22
CA MET A 68 15.67 28.35 -2.95
C MET A 68 15.93 28.09 -1.45
N GLN A 69 16.65 28.99 -0.79
CA GLN A 69 16.95 28.93 0.65
C GLN A 69 15.73 28.99 1.58
N ASP A 70 14.59 29.49 1.11
CA ASP A 70 13.35 29.61 1.89
C ASP A 70 12.54 28.30 1.82
N ILE A 71 12.91 27.37 0.92
CA ILE A 71 12.31 26.04 0.81
C ILE A 71 13.05 25.10 1.79
N PRO A 72 12.33 24.38 2.67
CA PRO A 72 12.95 23.45 3.61
C PRO A 72 13.88 22.46 2.93
N VAL A 73 15.05 22.20 3.53
CA VAL A 73 16.07 21.33 2.91
C VAL A 73 15.56 19.91 2.65
N GLY A 74 14.72 19.37 3.54
CA GLY A 74 14.08 18.07 3.34
C GLY A 74 13.20 18.05 2.09
N VAL A 75 12.37 19.09 1.90
CA VAL A 75 11.51 19.23 0.71
C VAL A 75 12.34 19.34 -0.57
N ARG A 76 13.40 20.17 -0.56
CA ARG A 76 14.32 20.31 -1.72
C ARG A 76 15.01 18.99 -2.06
N LEU A 77 15.47 18.27 -1.04
CA LEU A 77 16.13 16.97 -1.18
C LEU A 77 15.19 15.95 -1.81
N THR A 78 14.00 15.77 -1.23
CA THR A 78 12.98 14.86 -1.75
C THR A 78 12.58 15.23 -3.18
N PHE A 79 12.41 16.52 -3.48
CA PHE A 79 12.07 16.96 -4.83
C PHE A 79 13.16 16.65 -5.85
N ALA A 80 14.43 16.91 -5.52
CA ALA A 80 15.56 16.56 -6.39
C ALA A 80 15.67 15.05 -6.60
N GLN A 81 15.49 14.24 -5.54
CA GLN A 81 15.43 12.78 -5.64
C GLN A 81 14.30 12.33 -6.57
N ALA A 82 13.10 12.86 -6.38
CA ALA A 82 11.93 12.54 -7.21
C ALA A 82 12.18 12.88 -8.70
N CYS A 83 12.84 14.00 -9.01
CA CYS A 83 13.21 14.36 -10.37
C CYS A 83 14.14 13.33 -11.03
N ILE A 84 15.11 12.78 -10.28
CA ILE A 84 16.02 11.75 -10.81
C ILE A 84 15.31 10.41 -10.94
N LEU A 85 14.55 9.99 -9.92
CA LEU A 85 13.78 8.74 -9.94
C LEU A 85 12.70 8.74 -11.04
N LEU A 86 12.18 9.91 -11.39
CA LEU A 86 11.23 10.06 -12.50
C LEU A 86 11.76 9.55 -13.84
N SER A 87 13.07 9.62 -14.09
CA SER A 87 13.66 9.03 -15.30
C SER A 87 13.48 7.51 -15.39
N HIS A 88 13.24 6.84 -14.26
CA HIS A 88 13.04 5.38 -14.18
C HIS A 88 11.56 5.00 -14.29
N TYR A 89 10.63 5.89 -13.94
CA TYR A 89 9.20 5.61 -13.92
C TYR A 89 8.64 5.05 -15.25
N PRO A 90 8.98 5.62 -16.43
CA PRO A 90 8.55 5.04 -17.72
C PRO A 90 9.00 3.60 -17.94
N HIS A 91 10.15 3.23 -17.39
CA HIS A 91 10.73 1.90 -17.54
C HIS A 91 10.03 0.87 -16.67
N LEU A 92 9.53 1.25 -15.49
CA LEU A 92 8.86 0.37 -14.53
C LEU A 92 7.41 0.05 -14.90
N GLY A 93 6.82 0.79 -15.85
CA GLY A 93 5.47 0.52 -16.33
C GLY A 93 5.39 -0.53 -17.44
N ALA A 94 4.27 -0.51 -18.18
CA ALA A 94 3.97 -1.44 -19.26
C ALA A 94 4.40 -0.94 -20.64
N ALA A 95 5.65 -0.52 -20.81
CA ALA A 95 6.17 -0.10 -22.12
C ALA A 95 6.05 -1.21 -23.17
N GLN A 96 6.14 -2.47 -22.74
CA GLN A 96 5.93 -3.66 -23.56
C GLN A 96 4.94 -4.59 -22.88
N TRP A 97 4.04 -5.17 -23.67
CA TRP A 97 3.06 -6.15 -23.22
C TRP A 97 3.19 -7.46 -23.99
N TYR A 98 3.11 -8.56 -23.26
CA TYR A 98 3.20 -9.93 -23.75
C TYR A 98 2.00 -10.74 -23.26
N GLY A 99 1.60 -11.77 -24.00
CA GLY A 99 0.62 -12.75 -23.55
C GLY A 99 -0.58 -12.92 -24.45
N THR A 100 -1.61 -13.59 -23.92
CA THR A 100 -2.84 -13.91 -24.65
C THR A 100 -3.94 -12.89 -24.41
N ILE A 101 -3.85 -12.08 -23.35
CA ILE A 101 -4.73 -10.94 -23.12
C ILE A 101 -4.21 -9.73 -23.88
N ILE A 102 -5.11 -8.96 -24.46
CA ILE A 102 -4.80 -7.71 -25.14
C ILE A 102 -5.44 -6.58 -24.32
N PRO A 103 -4.66 -5.89 -23.48
CA PRO A 103 -5.22 -4.89 -22.59
C PRO A 103 -5.52 -3.61 -23.36
N LYS A 104 -6.76 -3.15 -23.25
CA LYS A 104 -7.28 -1.99 -23.98
C LYS A 104 -6.71 -0.69 -23.42
N THR A 105 -6.67 -0.58 -22.10
CA THR A 105 -6.28 0.64 -21.40
C THR A 105 -4.75 0.75 -21.32
N LEU A 106 -4.10 -0.32 -20.87
CA LEU A 106 -2.66 -0.36 -20.59
C LEU A 106 -1.78 -0.01 -21.80
N GLN A 107 -2.07 -0.53 -23.00
CA GLN A 107 -1.29 -0.26 -24.22
C GLN A 107 -1.30 1.20 -24.65
N ARG A 108 -2.28 1.97 -24.17
CA ARG A 108 -2.48 3.37 -24.55
C ARG A 108 -2.07 4.33 -23.46
N PHE A 109 -1.81 3.83 -22.26
CA PHE A 109 -1.23 4.63 -21.20
C PHE A 109 0.16 5.10 -21.61
N GLN A 110 0.45 6.39 -21.43
CA GLN A 110 1.74 6.98 -21.74
C GLN A 110 2.21 7.81 -20.54
N PRO A 111 3.46 7.61 -20.08
CA PRO A 111 4.07 8.52 -19.12
C PRO A 111 4.32 9.89 -19.77
N GLU A 112 4.44 10.92 -18.95
CA GLU A 112 4.82 12.25 -19.42
C GLU A 112 6.28 12.25 -19.90
N PRO A 113 6.62 13.07 -20.92
CA PRO A 113 7.96 13.08 -21.48
C PRO A 113 8.99 13.55 -20.45
N ILE A 114 10.12 12.85 -20.38
CA ILE A 114 11.22 13.18 -19.47
C ILE A 114 12.16 14.22 -20.12
N PRO A 115 12.43 15.35 -19.47
CA PRO A 115 13.44 16.30 -19.92
C PRO A 115 14.81 15.66 -20.11
N SER A 116 15.46 15.94 -21.25
CA SER A 116 16.79 15.40 -21.54
C SER A 116 17.83 15.75 -20.46
N ALA A 117 17.69 16.92 -19.81
CA ALA A 117 18.53 17.36 -18.70
C ALA A 117 18.55 16.36 -17.54
N LEU A 118 17.40 15.72 -17.23
CA LEU A 118 17.29 14.73 -16.15
C LEU A 118 17.89 13.36 -16.49
N THR A 119 18.20 13.12 -17.77
CA THR A 119 18.79 11.85 -18.24
C THR A 119 20.31 11.91 -18.43
N ARG A 120 20.93 13.08 -18.21
CA ARG A 120 22.37 13.26 -18.35
C ARG A 120 23.14 12.76 -17.13
N ILE A 121 24.34 12.20 -17.37
CA ILE A 121 25.24 11.69 -16.31
C ILE A 121 25.65 12.79 -15.32
N ASP A 122 25.91 13.99 -15.81
CA ASP A 122 26.25 15.18 -15.00
C ASP A 122 25.01 15.86 -14.40
N GLY A 123 23.82 15.63 -14.97
CA GLY A 123 22.55 16.23 -14.59
C GLY A 123 22.21 16.05 -13.11
N ILE A 124 22.51 14.88 -12.51
CA ILE A 124 22.29 14.65 -11.07
C ILE A 124 23.11 15.63 -10.22
N THR A 125 24.37 15.87 -10.57
CA THR A 125 25.28 16.73 -9.80
C THR A 125 24.91 18.21 -9.99
N GLU A 126 24.56 18.58 -11.22
CA GLU A 126 24.07 19.93 -11.56
C GLU A 126 22.76 20.25 -10.83
N LEU A 127 21.79 19.33 -10.83
CA LEU A 127 20.52 19.47 -10.13
C LEU A 127 20.72 19.62 -8.62
N TRP A 128 21.60 18.81 -8.02
CA TRP A 128 21.91 18.90 -6.59
C TRP A 128 22.48 20.27 -6.20
N ALA A 129 23.40 20.80 -7.04
CA ALA A 129 23.96 22.11 -6.84
C ALA A 129 22.92 23.22 -7.04
N TRP A 130 22.03 23.08 -8.03
CA TRP A 130 20.95 24.04 -8.29
C TRP A 130 19.99 24.18 -7.11
N PHE A 131 19.61 23.04 -6.52
CA PHE A 131 18.76 23.01 -5.33
C PHE A 131 19.51 23.30 -4.02
N ASP A 132 20.79 23.71 -4.07
CA ASP A 132 21.63 24.06 -2.92
C ASP A 132 21.61 22.95 -1.83
N LEU A 133 21.83 21.70 -2.28
CA LEU A 133 21.80 20.52 -1.44
C LEU A 133 23.21 20.08 -0.97
N PRO A 134 23.34 19.50 0.25
CA PRO A 134 24.64 19.05 0.74
C PRO A 134 25.29 17.98 -0.13
N ALA A 135 26.61 18.05 -0.33
CA ALA A 135 27.35 17.08 -1.13
C ALA A 135 27.31 15.64 -0.55
N GLU A 136 27.19 15.50 0.77
CA GLU A 136 27.09 14.18 1.42
C GLU A 136 25.79 13.46 1.07
N THR A 137 24.67 14.18 0.91
CA THR A 137 23.39 13.57 0.52
C THR A 137 23.42 13.11 -0.94
N LEU A 138 24.16 13.81 -1.81
CA LEU A 138 24.38 13.36 -3.19
C LEU A 138 25.12 12.03 -3.25
N LYS A 139 26.13 11.86 -2.39
CA LYS A 139 26.93 10.63 -2.34
C LYS A 139 26.08 9.45 -1.88
N ALA A 140 25.30 9.63 -0.82
CA ALA A 140 24.36 8.61 -0.33
C ALA A 140 23.34 8.24 -1.41
N PHE A 141 22.70 9.24 -2.02
CA PHE A 141 21.70 9.00 -3.06
C PHE A 141 22.26 8.31 -4.30
N LYS A 142 23.47 8.64 -4.75
CA LYS A 142 24.13 7.93 -5.87
C LYS A 142 24.40 6.46 -5.55
N GLN A 143 24.68 6.13 -4.29
CA GLN A 143 24.86 4.75 -3.86
C GLN A 143 23.51 4.01 -3.88
N GLU A 144 22.47 4.59 -3.29
CA GLU A 144 21.11 4.05 -3.31
C GLU A 144 20.61 3.81 -4.75
N LEU A 145 20.83 4.77 -5.64
CA LEU A 145 20.46 4.67 -7.05
C LEU A 145 21.20 3.51 -7.75
N SER A 146 22.49 3.32 -7.48
CA SER A 146 23.24 2.21 -8.05
C SER A 146 22.77 0.85 -7.53
N GLU A 147 22.42 0.77 -6.24
CA GLU A 147 21.84 -0.44 -5.65
C GLU A 147 20.49 -0.76 -6.30
N LEU A 148 19.65 0.25 -6.51
CA LEU A 148 18.36 0.15 -7.19
C LEU A 148 18.51 -0.36 -8.65
N GLU A 149 19.42 0.23 -9.43
CA GLU A 149 19.69 -0.19 -10.82
C GLU A 149 20.15 -1.66 -10.93
N ASN A 150 20.93 -2.12 -9.93
CA ASN A 150 21.33 -3.53 -9.85
C ASN A 150 20.13 -4.44 -9.57
N GLN A 151 19.23 -4.04 -8.67
CA GLN A 151 18.01 -4.80 -8.40
C GLN A 151 17.08 -4.85 -9.62
N PHE A 152 16.94 -3.75 -10.35
CA PHE A 152 16.20 -3.70 -11.63
C PHE A 152 16.73 -4.71 -12.63
N SER A 153 18.04 -4.75 -12.81
CA SER A 153 18.69 -5.66 -13.76
C SER A 153 18.42 -7.13 -13.42
N GLN A 154 18.50 -7.49 -12.13
CA GLN A 154 18.23 -8.85 -11.65
C GLN A 154 16.76 -9.23 -11.84
N HIS A 155 15.84 -8.35 -11.45
CA HIS A 155 14.40 -8.58 -11.60
C HIS A 155 14.00 -8.76 -13.06
N HIS A 156 14.48 -7.87 -13.94
CA HIS A 156 14.22 -7.96 -15.37
C HIS A 156 14.72 -9.29 -15.96
N GLN A 157 15.89 -9.77 -15.52
CA GLN A 157 16.43 -11.06 -15.96
C GLN A 157 15.51 -12.23 -15.57
N VAL A 158 15.00 -12.24 -14.33
CA VAL A 158 14.05 -13.24 -13.85
C VAL A 158 12.77 -13.18 -14.68
N MET A 159 12.15 -12.02 -14.80
CA MET A 159 10.90 -11.86 -15.54
C MET A 159 11.02 -12.25 -17.01
N LYS A 160 12.12 -11.88 -17.66
CA LYS A 160 12.42 -12.30 -19.03
C LYS A 160 12.51 -13.82 -19.17
N ARG A 161 13.19 -14.49 -18.23
CA ARG A 161 13.30 -15.96 -18.23
C ARG A 161 11.95 -16.64 -17.94
N LEU A 162 11.12 -16.08 -17.05
CA LEU A 162 9.76 -16.57 -16.81
C LEU A 162 8.93 -16.54 -18.09
N ARG A 163 8.96 -15.42 -18.83
CA ARG A 163 8.27 -15.32 -20.13
C ARG A 163 8.77 -16.36 -21.15
N GLN A 164 10.08 -16.61 -21.19
CA GLN A 164 10.65 -17.66 -22.04
C GLN A 164 10.17 -19.07 -21.62
N ALA A 165 10.13 -19.35 -20.31
CA ALA A 165 9.67 -20.64 -19.79
C ALA A 165 8.19 -20.91 -20.16
N ILE A 166 7.33 -19.88 -20.15
CA ILE A 166 5.94 -19.98 -20.60
C ILE A 166 5.86 -20.36 -22.09
N GLN A 167 6.75 -19.81 -22.92
CA GLN A 167 6.81 -20.11 -24.37
C GLN A 167 7.38 -21.50 -24.67
N GLU A 168 8.34 -21.96 -23.88
CA GLU A 168 8.97 -23.29 -24.00
C GLU A 168 8.03 -24.41 -23.55
N THR A 169 7.09 -24.09 -22.65
CA THR A 169 6.14 -25.04 -22.08
C THR A 169 4.70 -24.66 -22.43
N SER A 170 3.74 -24.88 -21.53
CA SER A 170 2.39 -24.35 -21.65
C SER A 170 2.09 -23.47 -20.44
N VAL A 171 1.26 -22.45 -20.65
CA VAL A 171 0.80 -21.53 -19.60
C VAL A 171 0.24 -22.31 -18.40
N LEU A 172 -0.53 -23.37 -18.66
CA LEU A 172 -1.10 -24.22 -17.62
C LEU A 172 -0.03 -24.94 -16.79
N ARG A 173 0.98 -25.56 -17.43
CA ARG A 173 2.06 -26.24 -16.69
C ARG A 173 2.86 -25.27 -15.83
N PHE A 174 3.14 -24.09 -16.37
CA PHE A 174 3.86 -23.06 -15.65
C PHE A 174 3.01 -22.49 -14.49
N PHE A 175 1.70 -22.29 -14.70
CA PHE A 175 0.76 -21.97 -13.62
C PHE A 175 0.78 -23.05 -12.51
N GLN A 176 0.73 -24.33 -12.89
CA GLN A 176 0.75 -25.44 -11.94
C GLN A 176 2.07 -25.55 -11.16
N ALA A 177 3.19 -25.15 -11.76
CA ALA A 177 4.47 -25.08 -11.07
C ALA A 177 4.49 -24.02 -9.95
N ILE A 178 3.67 -22.96 -10.07
CA ILE A 178 3.62 -21.86 -9.10
C ILE A 178 2.49 -22.07 -8.08
N PHE A 179 1.31 -22.50 -8.51
CA PHE A 179 0.09 -22.57 -7.69
C PHE A 179 -0.38 -24.00 -7.35
N GLY A 180 0.38 -25.01 -7.77
CA GLY A 180 0.05 -26.43 -7.59
C GLY A 180 -0.78 -27.03 -8.73
N GLU A 181 -0.93 -28.35 -8.70
CA GLU A 181 -1.57 -29.19 -9.73
C GLU A 181 -3.10 -29.06 -9.76
N LEU A 182 -3.61 -27.84 -9.92
CA LEU A 182 -5.05 -27.57 -10.01
C LEU A 182 -5.62 -28.06 -11.36
N PRO A 183 -6.78 -28.73 -11.38
CA PRO A 183 -7.38 -29.30 -12.60
C PRO A 183 -8.10 -28.25 -13.45
N ILE A 184 -7.45 -27.12 -13.72
CA ILE A 184 -8.00 -25.99 -14.49
C ILE A 184 -7.95 -26.32 -16.00
N PRO A 185 -9.08 -26.27 -16.73
CA PRO A 185 -9.08 -26.35 -18.19
C PRO A 185 -8.26 -25.21 -18.81
N ALA A 186 -7.40 -25.54 -19.77
CA ALA A 186 -6.48 -24.57 -20.37
C ALA A 186 -7.19 -23.40 -21.04
N GLU A 187 -8.38 -23.62 -21.59
CA GLU A 187 -9.23 -22.59 -22.20
C GLU A 187 -9.77 -21.54 -21.22
N CYS A 188 -9.77 -21.83 -19.91
CA CYS A 188 -10.17 -20.89 -18.87
C CYS A 188 -9.01 -20.05 -18.33
N LEU A 189 -7.78 -20.34 -18.75
CA LEU A 189 -6.56 -19.68 -18.29
C LEU A 189 -5.92 -18.88 -19.43
N ALA A 190 -5.88 -17.57 -19.23
CA ALA A 190 -5.11 -16.65 -20.06
C ALA A 190 -3.92 -16.10 -19.26
N TRP A 191 -3.01 -15.39 -19.93
CA TRP A 191 -1.94 -14.68 -19.25
C TRP A 191 -1.58 -13.37 -19.94
N GLY A 192 -0.92 -12.51 -19.18
CA GLY A 192 -0.39 -11.22 -19.61
C GLY A 192 0.88 -10.89 -18.83
N SER A 193 1.84 -10.18 -19.42
CA SER A 193 3.06 -9.82 -18.73
C SER A 193 3.67 -8.53 -19.28
N THR A 194 4.27 -7.76 -18.38
CA THR A 194 5.19 -6.67 -18.71
C THR A 194 6.63 -7.16 -18.56
N ASP A 195 7.58 -6.24 -18.63
CA ASP A 195 8.97 -6.54 -18.27
C ASP A 195 9.16 -6.84 -16.77
N TRP A 196 8.16 -6.55 -15.94
CA TRP A 196 8.28 -6.56 -14.48
C TRP A 196 7.24 -7.42 -13.77
N GLN A 197 6.07 -7.62 -14.36
CA GLN A 197 4.95 -8.33 -13.75
C GLN A 197 4.37 -9.37 -14.71
N LEU A 198 3.77 -10.41 -14.14
CA LEU A 198 3.10 -11.51 -14.82
C LEU A 198 1.73 -11.71 -14.16
N TYR A 199 0.70 -11.77 -14.98
CA TYR A 199 -0.67 -11.97 -14.58
C TYR A 199 -1.19 -13.24 -15.23
N PHE A 200 -1.69 -14.16 -14.42
CA PHE A 200 -2.58 -15.20 -14.88
C PHE A 200 -4.01 -14.71 -14.76
N CYS A 201 -4.80 -14.92 -15.81
CA CYS A 201 -6.17 -14.47 -15.84
C CYS A 201 -7.10 -15.66 -15.94
N LEU A 202 -7.81 -15.90 -14.86
CA LEU A 202 -8.77 -16.98 -14.75
C LEU A 202 -10.15 -16.46 -15.11
N SER A 203 -10.79 -17.15 -16.05
CA SER A 203 -12.15 -16.84 -16.45
C SER A 203 -13.13 -17.58 -15.53
N TYR A 204 -13.78 -16.87 -14.62
CA TYR A 204 -14.77 -17.42 -13.70
C TYR A 204 -15.85 -16.41 -13.32
N GLU A 205 -17.00 -16.93 -12.90
CA GLU A 205 -18.13 -16.16 -12.38
C GLU A 205 -18.84 -17.00 -11.30
N ASN A 206 -19.24 -16.39 -10.18
CA ASN A 206 -19.88 -17.09 -9.06
C ASN A 206 -19.09 -18.33 -8.58
N SER A 207 -17.77 -18.18 -8.45
CA SER A 207 -16.83 -19.26 -8.12
C SER A 207 -16.88 -20.49 -9.05
N CYS A 208 -17.38 -20.33 -10.28
CA CYS A 208 -17.40 -21.37 -11.32
C CYS A 208 -16.59 -20.92 -12.53
N LEU A 209 -15.72 -21.79 -13.06
CA LEU A 209 -14.96 -21.47 -14.29
C LEU A 209 -15.89 -21.29 -15.48
N CYS A 210 -15.57 -20.34 -16.35
CA CYS A 210 -16.31 -20.09 -17.57
C CYS A 210 -15.36 -19.72 -18.71
N THR A 211 -15.87 -19.78 -19.94
CA THR A 211 -15.28 -19.10 -21.10
C THR A 211 -16.22 -17.99 -21.52
N TRP A 212 -15.70 -16.93 -22.15
CA TRP A 212 -16.52 -15.81 -22.60
C TRP A 212 -16.81 -15.96 -24.10
N ASN A 213 -18.08 -15.88 -24.49
CA ASN A 213 -18.45 -15.87 -25.91
C ASN A 213 -18.22 -14.47 -26.53
N GLN A 214 -18.42 -14.34 -27.86
CA GLN A 214 -18.23 -13.07 -28.56
C GLN A 214 -19.17 -11.94 -28.09
N GLN A 215 -20.28 -12.28 -27.44
CA GLN A 215 -21.20 -11.31 -26.83
C GLN A 215 -20.85 -10.96 -25.37
N GLY A 216 -19.78 -11.52 -24.81
CA GLY A 216 -19.38 -11.29 -23.42
C GLY A 216 -20.27 -12.02 -22.40
N HIS A 217 -20.99 -13.07 -22.80
CA HIS A 217 -21.73 -13.92 -21.85
C HIS A 217 -20.87 -15.12 -21.41
N PRO A 218 -21.01 -15.55 -20.14
CA PRO A 218 -20.32 -16.71 -19.61
C PRO A 218 -20.82 -18.02 -20.23
N ASN A 219 -19.90 -18.93 -20.53
CA ASN A 219 -20.15 -20.30 -20.95
C ASN A 219 -19.50 -21.29 -19.98
N PHE A 220 -20.33 -22.01 -19.22
CA PHE A 220 -19.91 -22.97 -18.20
C PHE A 220 -19.69 -24.41 -18.72
N GLN A 221 -19.58 -24.61 -20.03
CA GLN A 221 -19.42 -25.94 -20.61
C GLN A 221 -18.18 -26.67 -20.06
N ALA A 222 -17.02 -26.00 -19.98
CA ALA A 222 -15.80 -26.58 -19.44
C ALA A 222 -15.98 -27.00 -17.97
N TRP A 223 -16.60 -26.14 -17.16
CA TRP A 223 -16.94 -26.44 -15.76
C TRP A 223 -17.84 -27.66 -15.61
N ASN A 224 -18.89 -27.76 -16.44
CA ASN A 224 -19.85 -28.84 -16.41
C ASN A 224 -19.28 -30.21 -16.85
N GLN A 225 -18.09 -30.24 -17.45
CA GLN A 225 -17.39 -31.47 -17.82
C GLN A 225 -16.41 -31.96 -16.74
N LEU A 226 -16.07 -31.12 -15.76
CA LEU A 226 -15.21 -31.50 -14.64
C LEU A 226 -15.91 -32.50 -13.69
N THR A 227 -15.12 -33.34 -13.02
CA THR A 227 -15.62 -34.22 -11.96
C THR A 227 -16.04 -33.41 -10.72
N PRO A 228 -16.91 -33.94 -9.84
CA PRO A 228 -17.30 -33.25 -8.61
C PRO A 228 -16.11 -32.87 -7.71
N GLU A 229 -15.08 -33.72 -7.65
CA GLU A 229 -13.87 -33.48 -6.86
C GLU A 229 -13.07 -32.29 -7.42
N ALA A 230 -12.85 -32.27 -8.75
CA ALA A 230 -12.15 -31.17 -9.41
C ALA A 230 -12.89 -29.83 -9.25
N ARG A 231 -14.23 -29.83 -9.32
CA ARG A 231 -15.03 -28.62 -9.06
C ARG A 231 -14.86 -28.12 -7.63
N THR A 232 -14.87 -29.02 -6.65
CA THR A 232 -14.70 -28.67 -5.23
C THR A 232 -13.33 -28.06 -4.98
N GLU A 233 -12.29 -28.66 -5.55
CA GLU A 233 -10.91 -28.17 -5.44
C GLU A 233 -10.75 -26.77 -6.06
N ILE A 234 -11.24 -26.57 -7.29
CA ILE A 234 -11.19 -25.27 -7.97
C ILE A 234 -12.03 -24.23 -7.21
N GLN A 235 -13.22 -24.60 -6.74
CA GLN A 235 -14.06 -23.67 -5.99
C GLN A 235 -13.38 -23.23 -4.69
N THR A 236 -12.75 -24.16 -3.97
CA THR A 236 -11.95 -23.85 -2.78
C THR A 236 -10.80 -22.90 -3.11
N PHE A 237 -10.12 -23.12 -4.24
CA PHE A 237 -9.06 -22.23 -4.72
C PHE A 237 -9.60 -20.82 -5.06
N LEU A 238 -10.67 -20.71 -5.83
CA LEU A 238 -11.28 -19.43 -6.20
C LEU A 238 -11.83 -18.68 -4.98
N ASP A 239 -12.42 -19.38 -4.02
CA ASP A 239 -12.91 -18.78 -2.78
C ASP A 239 -11.75 -18.22 -1.95
N LYS A 240 -10.60 -18.91 -1.90
CA LYS A 240 -9.36 -18.38 -1.29
C LYS A 240 -8.85 -17.12 -2.00
N LEU A 241 -8.90 -17.06 -3.33
CA LEU A 241 -8.50 -15.85 -4.08
C LEU A 241 -9.32 -14.63 -3.64
N ASN A 242 -10.63 -14.81 -3.46
CA ASN A 242 -11.57 -13.74 -3.09
C ASN A 242 -11.52 -13.34 -1.61
N GLN A 243 -10.85 -14.11 -0.73
CA GLN A 243 -10.72 -13.78 0.69
C GLN A 243 -9.61 -12.77 0.92
N PHE A 244 -9.92 -11.67 1.63
CA PHE A 244 -8.90 -10.75 2.12
C PHE A 244 -8.23 -11.30 3.38
N ASN A 245 -6.90 -11.26 3.45
CA ASN A 245 -6.11 -11.47 4.66
C ASN A 245 -4.96 -10.44 4.73
N TYR A 246 -4.46 -10.15 5.93
CA TYR A 246 -3.35 -9.21 6.13
C TYR A 246 -2.04 -9.72 5.55
N GLU A 247 -1.84 -11.04 5.57
CA GLU A 247 -0.66 -11.69 5.01
C GLU A 247 -0.42 -11.21 3.59
N LYS A 248 -1.44 -11.01 2.74
CA LYS A 248 -1.29 -10.49 1.37
C LYS A 248 -0.49 -9.18 1.24
N PHE A 249 -0.37 -8.37 2.29
CA PHE A 249 0.47 -7.17 2.24
C PHE A 249 1.97 -7.50 2.11
N ASP A 250 2.42 -8.70 2.51
CA ASP A 250 3.79 -9.20 2.33
C ASP A 250 4.22 -9.32 0.85
N ARG A 251 3.24 -9.36 -0.06
CA ARG A 251 3.42 -9.52 -1.50
C ARG A 251 3.30 -8.21 -2.28
N PHE A 252 3.21 -7.06 -1.60
CA PHE A 252 3.16 -5.75 -2.26
C PHE A 252 4.19 -5.65 -3.41
N PRO A 253 3.81 -5.17 -4.61
CA PRO A 253 2.56 -4.49 -4.99
C PRO A 253 1.44 -5.43 -5.45
N ILE A 254 1.68 -6.74 -5.42
CA ILE A 254 0.70 -7.73 -5.88
C ILE A 254 0.08 -8.39 -4.65
N PHE A 255 -1.14 -7.98 -4.29
CA PHE A 255 -1.89 -8.61 -3.18
C PHE A 255 -2.47 -9.99 -3.54
N GLY A 256 -1.82 -10.69 -4.48
CA GLY A 256 -2.25 -11.92 -5.12
C GLY A 256 -1.92 -13.20 -4.33
N ALA A 257 -2.19 -14.34 -4.96
CA ALA A 257 -2.16 -15.65 -4.31
C ALA A 257 -0.84 -16.42 -4.40
N CYS A 258 0.23 -15.82 -4.93
CA CYS A 258 1.51 -16.51 -5.06
C CYS A 258 2.19 -16.62 -3.68
N GLU A 259 2.04 -17.78 -3.04
CA GLU A 259 2.72 -18.11 -1.79
C GLU A 259 4.02 -18.84 -2.09
N GLY A 260 5.15 -18.34 -1.57
CA GLY A 260 6.47 -18.96 -1.81
C GLY A 260 6.55 -20.42 -1.39
N SER A 261 5.76 -20.83 -0.39
CA SER A 261 5.65 -22.21 0.10
C SER A 261 4.93 -23.16 -0.86
N GLN A 262 4.14 -22.64 -1.80
CA GLN A 262 3.38 -23.42 -2.78
C GLN A 262 4.14 -23.66 -4.09
N VAL A 263 5.20 -22.88 -4.34
CA VAL A 263 6.02 -23.02 -5.55
C VAL A 263 6.72 -24.38 -5.56
N ASN A 264 6.64 -25.09 -6.69
CA ASN A 264 7.32 -26.37 -6.87
C ASN A 264 8.84 -26.20 -6.72
N TRP A 265 9.38 -26.75 -5.63
CA TRP A 265 10.78 -26.56 -5.26
C TRP A 265 11.77 -27.13 -6.28
N ALA A 266 11.45 -28.26 -6.91
CA ALA A 266 12.32 -28.87 -7.92
C ALA A 266 12.40 -27.98 -9.18
N TRP A 267 11.25 -27.51 -9.67
CA TRP A 267 11.18 -26.56 -10.77
C TRP A 267 11.94 -25.26 -10.44
N LEU A 268 11.74 -24.73 -9.23
CA LEU A 268 12.41 -23.51 -8.78
C LEU A 268 13.93 -23.65 -8.74
N GLN A 269 14.46 -24.79 -8.28
CA GLN A 269 15.90 -25.04 -8.24
C GLN A 269 16.52 -25.04 -9.63
N GLU A 270 15.86 -25.69 -10.60
CA GLU A 270 16.31 -25.70 -12.00
C GLU A 270 16.24 -24.29 -12.60
N PHE A 271 15.13 -23.59 -12.39
CA PHE A 271 14.94 -22.22 -12.87
C PHE A 271 15.96 -21.23 -12.28
N ALA A 272 16.25 -21.35 -10.99
CA ALA A 272 17.24 -20.50 -10.31
C ALA A 272 18.67 -20.82 -10.76
N ALA A 273 18.98 -22.09 -11.03
CA ALA A 273 20.27 -22.51 -11.57
C ALA A 273 20.54 -21.93 -12.97
N ASP A 274 19.52 -21.90 -13.85
CA ASP A 274 19.61 -21.28 -15.18
C ASP A 274 19.98 -19.78 -15.11
N LEU A 275 19.59 -19.11 -14.03
CA LEU A 275 19.83 -17.69 -13.79
C LEU A 275 21.07 -17.40 -12.95
N ALA A 276 21.71 -18.44 -12.41
CA ALA A 276 22.78 -18.33 -11.41
C ALA A 276 22.36 -17.49 -10.18
N LEU A 277 21.11 -17.64 -9.73
CA LEU A 277 20.55 -16.97 -8.55
C LEU A 277 20.19 -17.97 -7.44
N PRO A 278 20.17 -17.54 -6.16
CA PRO A 278 19.59 -18.34 -5.09
C PRO A 278 18.08 -18.56 -5.28
N PRO A 279 17.54 -19.77 -5.00
CA PRO A 279 16.10 -20.03 -5.09
C PRO A 279 15.23 -19.09 -4.24
N SER A 280 15.70 -18.69 -3.05
CA SER A 280 15.00 -17.74 -2.18
C SER A 280 14.82 -16.38 -2.83
N GLN A 281 15.82 -15.93 -3.59
CA GLN A 281 15.74 -14.65 -4.31
C GLN A 281 14.73 -14.73 -5.45
N VAL A 282 14.70 -15.84 -6.20
CA VAL A 282 13.71 -16.05 -7.26
C VAL A 282 12.30 -16.10 -6.68
N VAL A 283 12.09 -16.79 -5.55
CA VAL A 283 10.79 -16.82 -4.86
C VAL A 283 10.35 -15.42 -4.45
N GLY A 284 11.24 -14.62 -3.84
CA GLY A 284 10.90 -13.24 -3.46
C GLY A 284 10.48 -12.36 -4.64
N ILE A 285 11.05 -12.60 -5.83
CA ILE A 285 10.61 -11.93 -7.06
C ILE A 285 9.25 -12.45 -7.51
N LEU A 286 9.04 -13.78 -7.51
CA LEU A 286 7.78 -14.39 -7.94
C LEU A 286 6.60 -13.91 -7.09
N THR A 287 6.75 -13.89 -5.76
CA THR A 287 5.66 -13.51 -4.83
C THR A 287 5.22 -12.06 -5.03
N ARG A 288 6.10 -11.18 -5.51
CA ARG A 288 5.82 -9.74 -5.74
C ARG A 288 5.52 -9.38 -7.21
N SER A 289 5.70 -10.33 -8.13
CA SER A 289 5.61 -10.09 -9.58
C SER A 289 4.59 -10.95 -10.29
N VAL A 290 4.06 -12.00 -9.64
CA VAL A 290 3.11 -12.93 -10.23
C VAL A 290 1.77 -12.83 -9.52
N SER A 291 0.72 -12.47 -10.26
CA SER A 291 -0.65 -12.38 -9.74
C SER A 291 -1.64 -13.28 -10.49
N ILE A 292 -2.81 -13.46 -9.88
CA ILE A 292 -4.00 -14.03 -10.52
C ILE A 292 -5.10 -12.99 -10.50
N LEU A 293 -5.68 -12.69 -11.67
CA LEU A 293 -6.80 -11.78 -11.83
C LEU A 293 -8.01 -12.50 -12.44
N PRO A 294 -9.25 -12.12 -12.11
CA PRO A 294 -10.41 -12.51 -12.90
C PRO A 294 -10.31 -11.88 -14.29
N THR A 295 -10.43 -12.67 -15.36
CA THR A 295 -10.32 -12.15 -16.74
C THR A 295 -11.26 -10.98 -17.02
N ALA A 296 -12.49 -11.05 -16.50
CA ALA A 296 -13.50 -10.01 -16.70
C ALA A 296 -13.20 -8.67 -15.99
N LYS A 297 -12.31 -8.69 -14.99
CA LYS A 297 -11.91 -7.52 -14.21
C LYS A 297 -10.48 -7.07 -14.50
N ALA A 298 -9.76 -7.72 -15.43
CA ALA A 298 -8.34 -7.45 -15.65
C ALA A 298 -8.07 -5.95 -15.91
N GLU A 299 -8.88 -5.29 -16.75
CA GLU A 299 -8.72 -3.86 -17.05
C GLU A 299 -8.84 -2.96 -15.81
N ALA A 300 -9.62 -3.35 -14.81
CA ALA A 300 -9.76 -2.60 -13.56
C ALA A 300 -8.47 -2.57 -12.74
N PHE A 301 -7.62 -3.58 -12.88
CA PHE A 301 -6.40 -3.72 -12.09
C PHE A 301 -5.14 -3.32 -12.84
N LEU A 302 -5.11 -3.48 -14.18
CA LEU A 302 -3.84 -3.37 -14.91
C LEU A 302 -3.18 -2.00 -14.81
N ILE A 303 -3.91 -0.89 -14.94
CA ILE A 303 -3.29 0.44 -14.76
C ILE A 303 -3.00 0.70 -13.28
N HIS A 304 -3.94 0.41 -12.39
CA HIS A 304 -3.82 0.62 -10.94
C HIS A 304 -2.61 -0.12 -10.36
N ASP A 305 -2.44 -1.40 -10.67
CA ASP A 305 -1.36 -2.21 -10.12
C ASP A 305 -0.02 -1.93 -10.82
N ILE A 306 -0.01 -1.82 -12.15
CA ILE A 306 1.25 -1.68 -12.91
C ILE A 306 1.77 -0.24 -12.86
N TRP A 307 0.91 0.74 -13.15
CA TRP A 307 1.32 2.14 -13.19
C TRP A 307 1.06 2.89 -11.89
N GLY A 308 0.19 2.36 -11.02
CA GLY A 308 -0.11 2.92 -9.71
C GLY A 308 0.76 2.37 -8.59
N HIS A 309 0.92 1.04 -8.44
CA HIS A 309 1.68 0.45 -7.33
C HIS A 309 3.09 -0.03 -7.67
N HIS A 310 3.35 -0.52 -8.90
CA HIS A 310 4.63 -1.18 -9.16
C HIS A 310 5.85 -0.27 -9.00
N TRP A 311 5.74 1.00 -9.38
CA TRP A 311 6.83 1.96 -9.15
C TRP A 311 7.03 2.27 -7.66
N GLN A 312 5.98 2.17 -6.83
CA GLN A 312 6.06 2.41 -5.39
C GLN A 312 6.97 1.35 -4.74
N LEU A 313 6.91 0.09 -5.18
CA LEU A 313 7.81 -0.96 -4.72
C LEU A 313 9.30 -0.57 -4.86
N TRP A 314 9.62 0.12 -5.95
CA TRP A 314 10.99 0.32 -6.40
C TRP A 314 11.56 1.68 -6.05
N LEU A 315 10.74 2.72 -6.13
CA LEU A 315 11.18 4.11 -6.01
C LEU A 315 10.90 4.70 -4.63
N THR A 316 10.27 3.93 -3.73
CA THR A 316 9.92 4.33 -2.37
C THR A 316 10.28 3.23 -1.37
N SER A 317 10.10 3.51 -0.08
CA SER A 317 10.30 2.52 1.00
C SER A 317 9.04 1.70 1.30
N PHE A 318 7.96 1.86 0.53
CA PHE A 318 6.64 1.33 0.86
C PHE A 318 6.66 -0.18 1.10
N LEU A 319 7.49 -0.94 0.38
CA LEU A 319 7.64 -2.37 0.58
C LEU A 319 7.83 -2.75 2.05
N ASN A 320 8.71 -2.06 2.77
CA ASN A 320 8.99 -2.38 4.16
C ASN A 320 7.75 -2.14 5.03
N ASP A 321 7.05 -1.02 4.81
CA ASP A 321 5.84 -0.69 5.55
C ASP A 321 4.70 -1.69 5.30
N TYR A 322 4.56 -2.16 4.05
CA TYR A 322 3.59 -3.20 3.69
C TYR A 322 3.95 -4.57 4.30
N GLU A 323 5.23 -4.93 4.36
CA GLU A 323 5.70 -6.13 5.08
C GLU A 323 5.32 -6.06 6.57
N PHE A 324 5.56 -4.93 7.24
CA PHE A 324 5.13 -4.74 8.64
C PHE A 324 3.61 -4.69 8.80
N LEU A 325 2.87 -4.15 7.83
CA LEU A 325 1.41 -4.15 7.85
C LEU A 325 0.84 -5.58 7.80
N SER A 326 1.56 -6.50 7.15
CA SER A 326 1.19 -7.93 7.09
C SER A 326 1.25 -8.60 8.47
N ASP A 327 2.20 -8.18 9.30
CA ASP A 327 2.41 -8.67 10.66
C ASP A 327 1.57 -7.96 11.72
N CYS A 328 0.96 -6.81 11.40
CA CYS A 328 0.16 -6.04 12.35
C CYS A 328 -0.95 -6.86 13.03
N GLY A 329 -1.46 -7.91 12.36
CA GLY A 329 -2.49 -8.81 12.89
C GLY A 329 -2.01 -9.78 13.99
N ALA A 330 -0.71 -9.88 14.24
CA ALA A 330 -0.17 -10.81 15.23
C ALA A 330 -0.39 -10.33 16.67
N PRO A 331 -0.64 -11.24 17.64
CA PRO A 331 -0.68 -10.90 19.05
C PRO A 331 0.65 -10.36 19.58
N LEU A 332 0.60 -9.56 20.64
CA LEU A 332 1.79 -9.05 21.34
C LEU A 332 2.70 -10.19 21.82
N TRP A 333 4.00 -10.01 21.60
CA TRP A 333 5.07 -10.92 22.05
C TRP A 333 6.21 -10.10 22.69
N PRO A 334 7.08 -10.70 23.53
CA PRO A 334 8.04 -9.96 24.34
C PRO A 334 9.08 -9.13 23.57
N GLY A 335 9.37 -9.48 22.32
CA GLY A 335 10.32 -8.72 21.48
C GLY A 335 9.67 -7.72 20.53
N GLU A 336 8.34 -7.59 20.56
CA GLU A 336 7.68 -6.46 19.92
C GLU A 336 8.29 -5.18 20.46
N THR A 337 8.68 -4.26 19.57
CA THR A 337 9.47 -3.08 19.92
C THR A 337 8.78 -1.82 19.42
N ALA A 338 8.35 -0.99 20.38
CA ALA A 338 7.78 0.31 20.11
C ALA A 338 8.90 1.36 20.00
N TYR A 339 8.85 2.20 18.97
CA TYR A 339 9.74 3.36 18.88
C TYR A 339 9.14 4.56 19.63
N THR A 340 9.75 4.91 20.75
CA THR A 340 9.28 6.01 21.62
C THR A 340 10.17 7.25 21.48
N PRO A 341 9.75 8.42 21.98
CA PRO A 341 10.61 9.62 22.02
C PRO A 341 11.94 9.44 22.77
N TYR A 342 12.06 8.39 23.59
CA TYR A 342 13.28 8.07 24.36
C TYR A 342 14.11 6.93 23.75
N GLY A 343 13.71 6.45 22.56
CA GLY A 343 14.32 5.31 21.89
C GLY A 343 13.41 4.07 21.83
N PRO A 344 13.91 2.97 21.25
CA PRO A 344 13.18 1.71 21.17
C PRO A 344 12.91 1.14 22.57
N LEU A 345 11.71 0.60 22.77
CA LEU A 345 11.28 -0.04 24.01
C LEU A 345 10.61 -1.37 23.68
N ALA A 346 11.19 -2.48 24.14
CA ALA A 346 10.61 -3.80 23.90
C ALA A 346 9.50 -4.13 24.90
N CYS A 347 8.50 -4.92 24.48
CA CYS A 347 7.36 -5.32 25.32
C CYS A 347 7.80 -6.03 26.62
N ARG A 348 8.90 -6.80 26.58
CA ARG A 348 9.47 -7.43 27.77
C ARG A 348 9.91 -6.44 28.85
N GLU A 349 10.36 -5.25 28.44
CA GLU A 349 10.88 -4.22 29.35
C GLU A 349 9.79 -3.48 30.13
N LEU A 350 8.52 -3.79 29.83
CA LEU A 350 7.36 -3.33 30.59
C LEU A 350 7.22 -4.08 31.91
N PHE A 351 7.83 -5.26 32.02
CA PHE A 351 7.71 -6.12 33.18
C PHE A 351 9.00 -6.13 33.98
N HIS A 352 8.86 -6.01 35.30
CA HIS A 352 9.96 -6.14 36.24
C HIS A 352 9.70 -7.33 37.16
N TRP A 353 10.68 -8.21 37.25
CA TRP A 353 10.64 -9.34 38.15
C TRP A 353 11.63 -9.13 39.30
N HIS A 354 11.13 -9.19 40.53
CA HIS A 354 11.94 -9.08 41.73
C HIS A 354 11.30 -9.87 42.88
N GLN A 355 12.09 -10.72 43.56
CA GLN A 355 11.66 -11.51 44.71
C GLN A 355 10.38 -12.34 44.49
N GLY A 356 10.24 -12.96 43.32
CA GLY A 356 9.08 -13.82 43.00
C GLY A 356 7.79 -13.04 42.69
N GLN A 357 7.84 -11.71 42.66
CA GLN A 357 6.75 -10.85 42.20
C GLN A 357 7.07 -10.29 40.82
N VAL A 358 6.03 -10.12 40.01
CA VAL A 358 6.09 -9.47 38.71
C VAL A 358 5.30 -8.17 38.80
N HIS A 359 5.91 -7.06 38.40
CA HIS A 359 5.33 -5.73 38.39
C HIS A 359 5.31 -5.19 36.97
N LEU A 360 4.23 -4.50 36.61
CA LEU A 360 4.15 -3.72 35.37
C LEU A 360 4.68 -2.30 35.62
N ASP A 361 5.62 -1.83 34.80
CA ASP A 361 5.94 -0.41 34.70
C ASP A 361 4.88 0.28 33.83
N GLN A 362 3.92 0.92 34.50
CA GLN A 362 2.81 1.58 33.82
C GLN A 362 3.24 2.76 32.94
N GLU A 363 4.31 3.49 33.29
CA GLU A 363 4.76 4.63 32.47
C GLU A 363 5.38 4.15 31.17
N ARG A 364 6.25 3.13 31.26
CA ARG A 364 6.80 2.45 30.08
C ARG A 364 5.71 1.81 29.25
N ALA A 365 4.71 1.19 29.87
CA ALA A 365 3.61 0.57 29.14
C ALA A 365 2.78 1.60 28.34
N ARG A 366 2.51 2.79 28.90
CA ARG A 366 1.88 3.88 28.13
C ARG A 366 2.74 4.35 26.96
N LEU A 367 4.04 4.54 27.19
CA LEU A 367 4.97 4.94 26.14
C LEU A 367 5.04 3.90 25.02
N PHE A 368 5.08 2.62 25.38
CA PHE A 368 5.04 1.49 24.44
C PHE A 368 3.74 1.51 23.64
N PHE A 369 2.59 1.60 24.31
CA PHE A 369 1.28 1.63 23.64
C PHE A 369 1.21 2.76 22.61
N HIS A 370 1.60 3.98 22.99
CA HIS A 370 1.58 5.10 22.05
C HIS A 370 2.59 4.95 20.92
N GLY A 371 3.79 4.43 21.18
CA GLY A 371 4.79 4.15 20.14
C GLY A 371 4.28 3.12 19.12
N GLU A 372 3.70 2.02 19.59
CA GLU A 372 3.07 1.00 18.75
C GLU A 372 1.93 1.58 17.92
N VAL A 373 1.03 2.36 18.53
CA VAL A 373 -0.07 3.01 17.82
C VAL A 373 0.46 3.95 16.73
N GLN A 374 1.49 4.74 17.01
CA GLN A 374 2.09 5.64 16.02
C GLN A 374 2.69 4.87 14.85
N GLN A 375 3.45 3.81 15.13
CA GLN A 375 4.09 2.98 14.11
C GLN A 375 3.04 2.27 13.23
N ARG A 376 2.05 1.62 13.84
CA ARG A 376 0.96 0.92 13.13
C ARG A 376 0.10 1.87 12.31
N LEU A 377 -0.15 3.08 12.80
CA LEU A 377 -0.82 4.13 12.02
C LEU A 377 0.07 4.66 10.89
N GLY A 378 1.39 4.73 11.06
CA GLY A 378 2.31 5.05 9.97
C GLY A 378 2.18 4.07 8.80
N PHE A 379 2.14 2.76 9.08
CA PHE A 379 1.94 1.73 8.06
C PHE A 379 0.56 1.82 7.38
N LEU A 380 -0.48 2.10 8.16
CA LEU A 380 -1.82 2.40 7.63
C LEU A 380 -1.77 3.60 6.66
N PHE A 381 -1.07 4.68 7.03
CA PHE A 381 -0.96 5.86 6.17
C PHE A 381 -0.22 5.55 4.88
N THR A 382 0.83 4.73 4.92
CA THR A 382 1.53 4.25 3.72
C THR A 382 0.57 3.54 2.77
N HIS A 383 -0.30 2.67 3.29
CA HIS A 383 -1.31 2.01 2.48
C HIS A 383 -2.31 3.01 1.86
N LEU A 384 -2.86 3.94 2.66
CA LEU A 384 -3.80 4.94 2.17
C LEU A 384 -3.20 5.87 1.11
N LEU A 385 -1.93 6.23 1.27
CA LEU A 385 -1.16 6.99 0.27
C LEU A 385 -0.93 6.14 -0.98
N GLY A 386 -0.56 4.87 -0.84
CA GLY A 386 -0.34 3.94 -1.94
C GLY A 386 -1.55 3.83 -2.86
N GLU A 387 -2.74 3.58 -2.29
CA GLU A 387 -4.00 3.50 -3.05
C GLU A 387 -4.37 4.84 -3.71
N MET A 388 -4.23 5.95 -2.98
CA MET A 388 -4.50 7.27 -3.54
C MET A 388 -3.57 7.64 -4.70
N LEU A 389 -2.29 7.26 -4.64
CA LEU A 389 -1.34 7.47 -5.73
C LEU A 389 -1.66 6.58 -6.93
N ALA A 390 -2.14 5.36 -6.69
CA ALA A 390 -2.61 4.48 -7.75
C ALA A 390 -3.88 5.02 -8.44
N ASP A 391 -4.81 5.60 -7.69
CA ASP A 391 -5.97 6.31 -8.23
C ASP A 391 -5.57 7.49 -9.13
N VAL A 392 -4.58 8.27 -8.69
CA VAL A 392 -4.10 9.43 -9.47
C VAL A 392 -3.44 8.96 -10.78
N ALA A 393 -2.70 7.84 -10.75
CA ALA A 393 -2.17 7.22 -11.95
C ALA A 393 -3.29 6.76 -12.89
N GLU A 394 -4.32 6.08 -12.37
CA GLU A 394 -5.50 5.65 -13.14
C GLU A 394 -6.21 6.84 -13.81
N PHE A 395 -6.40 7.93 -13.06
CA PHE A 395 -7.08 9.13 -13.55
C PHE A 395 -6.33 9.81 -14.71
N LYS A 396 -5.01 9.63 -14.85
CA LYS A 396 -4.26 10.06 -16.05
C LYS A 396 -4.83 9.48 -17.33
N PHE A 397 -5.26 8.21 -17.29
CA PHE A 397 -5.91 7.58 -18.44
C PHE A 397 -7.24 8.25 -18.76
N ALA A 398 -8.08 8.47 -17.73
CA ALA A 398 -9.37 9.14 -17.88
C ALA A 398 -9.24 10.55 -18.47
N CYS A 399 -8.20 11.30 -18.10
CA CYS A 399 -7.91 12.62 -18.66
C CYS A 399 -7.58 12.58 -20.16
N HIS A 400 -6.78 11.61 -20.59
CA HIS A 400 -6.36 11.50 -21.99
C HIS A 400 -7.43 10.85 -22.88
N PHE A 401 -8.29 9.99 -22.29
CA PHE A 401 -9.30 9.21 -23.00
C PHE A 401 -10.68 9.30 -22.34
N PRO A 402 -11.29 10.50 -22.29
CA PRO A 402 -12.54 10.73 -21.56
C PRO A 402 -13.74 9.92 -22.07
N ASN A 403 -13.72 9.49 -23.34
CA ASN A 403 -14.78 8.65 -23.92
C ASN A 403 -14.61 7.16 -23.59
N GLU A 404 -13.55 6.79 -22.87
CA GLU A 404 -13.17 5.40 -22.61
C GLU A 404 -12.97 5.13 -21.12
N VAL A 405 -13.42 6.04 -20.25
CA VAL A 405 -13.37 5.89 -18.79
C VAL A 405 -14.06 4.60 -18.33
N ASP A 406 -15.14 4.20 -19.00
CA ASP A 406 -15.86 2.95 -18.72
C ASP A 406 -14.97 1.69 -18.90
N CYS A 407 -13.86 1.78 -19.64
CA CYS A 407 -12.91 0.68 -19.78
C CYS A 407 -12.11 0.43 -18.50
N LEU A 408 -11.97 1.41 -17.61
CA LEU A 408 -11.29 1.27 -16.33
C LEU A 408 -12.14 0.51 -15.29
N GLN A 409 -13.45 0.36 -15.52
CA GLN A 409 -14.34 -0.40 -14.63
C GLN A 409 -14.24 -0.01 -13.14
N SER A 410 -14.07 1.28 -12.84
CA SER A 410 -13.87 1.77 -11.47
C SER A 410 -15.12 1.55 -10.60
N SER A 411 -14.92 1.11 -9.36
CA SER A 411 -15.99 0.98 -8.35
C SER A 411 -16.31 2.30 -7.63
N SER A 412 -15.52 3.34 -7.84
CA SER A 412 -15.68 4.64 -7.18
C SER A 412 -16.76 5.51 -7.82
N VAL A 413 -17.50 6.22 -6.98
CA VAL A 413 -18.40 7.32 -7.37
C VAL A 413 -17.62 8.52 -7.94
N PHE A 414 -16.34 8.64 -7.59
CA PHE A 414 -15.44 9.70 -8.02
C PHE A 414 -14.49 9.26 -9.15
N ALA A 415 -14.93 8.36 -10.04
CA ALA A 415 -14.13 7.87 -11.18
C ALA A 415 -13.53 8.97 -12.09
N ASN A 416 -14.09 10.20 -12.04
CA ASN A 416 -13.61 11.36 -12.77
C ASN A 416 -12.80 12.35 -11.91
N SER A 417 -12.24 11.91 -10.78
CA SER A 417 -11.36 12.72 -9.93
C SER A 417 -10.00 12.02 -9.78
N PRO A 418 -8.88 12.77 -9.65
CA PRO A 418 -7.57 12.16 -9.42
C PRO A 418 -7.53 11.26 -8.19
N THR A 419 -8.13 11.69 -7.08
CA THR A 419 -8.23 10.88 -5.86
C THR A 419 -9.66 10.39 -5.64
N LYS A 420 -9.86 9.12 -5.29
CA LYS A 420 -11.20 8.53 -5.06
C LYS A 420 -11.56 8.50 -3.57
N LEU A 421 -12.16 9.60 -3.08
CA LEU A 421 -12.46 9.80 -1.65
C LEU A 421 -13.26 8.65 -1.01
N ASP A 422 -14.24 8.11 -1.71
CA ASP A 422 -15.10 7.04 -1.20
C ASP A 422 -14.33 5.75 -0.91
N LEU A 423 -13.37 5.40 -1.76
CA LEU A 423 -12.50 4.24 -1.55
C LEU A 423 -11.58 4.47 -0.34
N SER A 424 -10.89 5.62 -0.27
CA SER A 424 -10.05 5.93 0.89
C SER A 424 -10.82 5.95 2.21
N LEU A 425 -12.10 6.37 2.20
CA LEU A 425 -12.98 6.32 3.37
C LEU A 425 -13.42 4.90 3.74
N LEU A 426 -13.49 3.97 2.79
CA LEU A 426 -13.73 2.56 3.06
C LEU A 426 -12.48 1.90 3.65
N ASP A 427 -11.31 2.14 3.06
CA ASP A 427 -10.04 1.54 3.48
C ASP A 427 -9.68 1.97 4.91
N ILE A 428 -9.81 3.25 5.22
CA ILE A 428 -9.53 3.78 6.55
C ILE A 428 -10.43 3.17 7.62
N ASP A 429 -11.72 2.98 7.32
CA ASP A 429 -12.66 2.40 8.27
C ASP A 429 -12.42 0.92 8.51
N PHE A 430 -12.08 0.22 7.43
CA PHE A 430 -11.75 -1.19 7.46
C PHE A 430 -10.44 -1.44 8.21
N LEU A 431 -9.40 -0.66 7.94
CA LEU A 431 -8.05 -0.93 8.42
C LEU A 431 -7.75 -0.32 9.79
N PHE A 432 -8.29 0.87 10.12
CA PHE A 432 -7.89 1.62 11.31
C PHE A 432 -8.07 0.82 12.61
N LEU A 433 -9.24 0.20 12.79
CA LEU A 433 -9.47 -0.65 13.96
C LEU A 433 -8.62 -1.90 13.93
N ARG A 434 -8.44 -2.50 12.75
CA ARG A 434 -7.75 -3.77 12.61
C ARG A 434 -6.24 -3.67 12.84
N VAL A 435 -5.60 -2.54 12.56
CA VAL A 435 -4.16 -2.35 12.87
C VAL A 435 -3.92 -2.13 14.36
N LEU A 436 -4.91 -1.58 15.09
CA LEU A 436 -4.79 -1.28 16.52
C LEU A 436 -5.36 -2.37 17.44
N GLN A 437 -6.36 -3.12 16.98
CA GLN A 437 -7.03 -4.17 17.74
C GLN A 437 -6.07 -5.21 18.32
N PRO A 438 -5.01 -5.67 17.62
CA PRO A 438 -4.08 -6.67 18.14
C PRO A 438 -3.35 -6.24 19.42
N LEU A 439 -3.20 -4.93 19.66
CA LEU A 439 -2.69 -4.42 20.95
C LEU A 439 -3.64 -4.74 22.12
N LEU A 440 -4.93 -4.94 21.85
CA LEU A 440 -5.94 -5.33 22.83
C LEU A 440 -6.20 -6.84 22.89
N GLU A 441 -5.67 -7.63 21.95
CA GLU A 441 -5.85 -9.09 21.90
C GLU A 441 -4.95 -9.84 22.91
N ILE A 442 -4.82 -9.27 24.10
CA ILE A 442 -4.09 -9.86 25.23
C ILE A 442 -4.98 -10.94 25.85
N THR A 443 -4.52 -12.19 25.79
CA THR A 443 -5.25 -13.32 26.38
C THR A 443 -5.22 -13.25 27.91
N ILE A 444 -6.34 -12.85 28.52
CA ILE A 444 -6.51 -12.87 29.97
C ILE A 444 -7.22 -14.18 30.35
N SER A 445 -6.44 -15.21 30.66
CA SER A 445 -6.98 -16.50 31.09
C SER A 445 -6.21 -17.07 32.28
N ILE A 446 -6.97 -17.54 33.26
CA ILE A 446 -6.40 -18.32 34.39
C ILE A 446 -6.07 -19.76 33.97
N PHE A 447 -6.66 -20.26 32.88
CA PHE A 447 -6.53 -21.65 32.44
C PHE A 447 -5.65 -21.83 31.20
N GLN A 448 -5.47 -20.77 30.42
CA GLN A 448 -4.67 -20.78 29.20
C GLN A 448 -3.50 -19.82 29.38
N THR A 449 -2.32 -20.29 29.03
CA THR A 449 -1.10 -19.48 29.03
C THR A 449 -0.97 -18.85 27.65
N SER A 450 -0.83 -17.52 27.60
CA SER A 450 -0.57 -16.81 26.35
C SER A 450 0.85 -17.03 25.82
N LEU A 451 1.10 -16.67 24.56
CA LEU A 451 2.45 -16.68 23.99
C LEU A 451 3.37 -15.72 24.76
N LEU A 452 2.90 -14.51 25.06
CA LEU A 452 3.60 -13.52 25.86
C LEU A 452 4.01 -14.08 27.23
N GLU A 453 3.11 -14.76 27.94
CA GLU A 453 3.42 -15.42 29.22
C GLU A 453 4.50 -16.47 29.06
N THR A 454 4.35 -17.36 28.09
CA THR A 454 5.26 -18.49 27.85
C THR A 454 6.68 -18.02 27.58
N GLU A 455 6.82 -16.97 26.76
CA GLU A 455 8.13 -16.47 26.36
C GLU A 455 8.81 -15.63 27.46
N LEU A 456 8.06 -14.77 28.17
CA LEU A 456 8.59 -14.04 29.35
C LEU A 456 9.08 -15.04 30.41
N TRP A 457 8.31 -16.10 30.64
CA TRP A 457 8.67 -17.14 31.59
C TRP A 457 9.98 -17.83 31.22
N LYS A 458 10.10 -18.24 29.96
CA LYS A 458 11.30 -18.92 29.43
C LYS A 458 12.53 -18.04 29.55
N GLU A 459 12.41 -16.74 29.25
CA GLU A 459 13.50 -15.78 29.37
C GLU A 459 13.96 -15.60 30.82
N TRP A 460 13.02 -15.44 31.75
CA TRP A 460 13.34 -15.30 33.18
C TRP A 460 13.96 -16.58 33.74
N GLN A 461 13.49 -17.76 33.36
CA GLN A 461 14.10 -19.03 33.76
C GLN A 461 15.55 -19.15 33.28
N GLN A 462 15.86 -18.69 32.08
CA GLN A 462 17.22 -18.72 31.53
C GLN A 462 18.16 -17.70 32.20
N SER A 463 17.61 -16.58 32.67
CA SER A 463 18.37 -15.47 33.25
C SER A 463 18.55 -15.58 34.77
N SER A 464 17.85 -16.54 35.41
CA SER A 464 17.78 -16.69 36.87
C SER A 464 18.62 -17.84 37.39
N SER A 465 19.04 -17.74 38.65
CA SER A 465 19.56 -18.92 39.37
C SER A 465 18.43 -19.97 39.57
N PRO A 466 18.73 -21.28 39.62
CA PRO A 466 17.72 -22.34 39.75
C PRO A 466 16.74 -22.13 40.91
N ASP A 467 17.24 -21.67 42.06
CA ASP A 467 16.44 -21.41 43.27
C ASP A 467 15.47 -20.22 43.11
N GLN A 468 15.79 -19.26 42.24
CA GLN A 468 14.93 -18.11 41.94
C GLN A 468 13.92 -18.43 40.83
N ALA A 469 14.28 -19.29 39.88
CA ALA A 469 13.42 -19.72 38.79
C ALA A 469 12.20 -20.53 39.27
N GLU A 470 12.35 -21.32 40.34
CA GLU A 470 11.23 -22.04 40.99
C GLU A 470 10.27 -21.11 41.76
N SER A 471 10.67 -19.87 42.03
CA SER A 471 9.91 -18.90 42.83
C SER A 471 9.02 -17.95 42.01
N ILE A 472 9.06 -18.04 40.68
CA ILE A 472 8.24 -17.18 39.83
C ILE A 472 6.78 -17.59 40.04
N ASN A 473 5.97 -16.64 40.52
CA ASN A 473 4.56 -16.85 40.77
C ASN A 473 3.76 -16.64 39.48
N GLU A 474 3.24 -17.71 38.89
CA GLU A 474 2.46 -17.67 37.64
C GLU A 474 1.26 -16.72 37.76
N LEU A 475 0.62 -16.70 38.93
CA LEU A 475 -0.49 -15.81 39.21
C LEU A 475 -0.06 -14.33 39.22
N ALA A 476 1.17 -14.03 39.65
CA ALA A 476 1.68 -12.66 39.64
C ALA A 476 1.91 -12.16 38.20
N LEU A 477 2.46 -13.00 37.31
CA LEU A 477 2.60 -12.67 35.89
C LEU A 477 1.23 -12.46 35.23
N LYS A 478 0.28 -13.38 35.45
CA LYS A 478 -1.09 -13.24 34.94
C LYS A 478 -1.77 -11.96 35.44
N SER A 479 -1.52 -11.58 36.70
CA SER A 479 -2.01 -10.31 37.27
C SER A 479 -1.38 -9.09 36.59
N ALA A 480 -0.08 -9.09 36.34
CA ALA A 480 0.61 -7.98 35.65
C ALA A 480 0.16 -7.84 34.19
N ILE A 481 -0.11 -8.95 33.50
CA ILE A 481 -0.65 -8.94 32.13
C ILE A 481 -2.11 -8.45 32.10
N ALA A 482 -2.91 -8.81 33.10
CA ALA A 482 -4.26 -8.26 33.25
C ALA A 482 -4.22 -6.74 33.49
N GLU A 483 -3.24 -6.25 34.27
CA GLU A 483 -3.00 -4.82 34.48
C GLU A 483 -2.58 -4.13 33.16
N LEU A 484 -1.71 -4.76 32.37
CA LEU A 484 -1.32 -4.26 31.05
C LEU A 484 -2.53 -4.09 30.13
N TYR A 485 -3.39 -5.12 30.06
CA TYR A 485 -4.61 -5.04 29.26
C TYR A 485 -5.54 -3.91 29.72
N GLN A 486 -5.75 -3.75 31.03
CA GLN A 486 -6.59 -2.67 31.55
C GLN A 486 -6.03 -1.29 31.16
N LEU A 487 -4.72 -1.12 31.26
CA LEU A 487 -4.04 0.10 30.86
C LEU A 487 -4.18 0.34 29.35
N PHE A 488 -3.88 -0.64 28.50
CA PHE A 488 -4.00 -0.51 27.05
C PHE A 488 -5.44 -0.24 26.62
N PHE A 489 -6.42 -0.90 27.25
CA PHE A 489 -7.83 -0.64 27.00
C PHE A 489 -8.23 0.79 27.36
N GLN A 490 -7.71 1.33 28.47
CA GLN A 490 -7.94 2.72 28.87
C GLN A 490 -7.34 3.69 27.84
N GLU A 491 -6.08 3.48 27.44
CA GLU A 491 -5.42 4.34 26.46
C GLU A 491 -6.11 4.25 25.08
N PHE A 492 -6.54 3.06 24.67
CA PHE A 492 -7.25 2.83 23.41
C PHE A 492 -8.56 3.62 23.29
N GLN A 493 -9.25 3.93 24.40
CA GLN A 493 -10.49 4.72 24.35
C GLN A 493 -10.28 6.10 23.72
N ALA A 494 -9.08 6.67 23.79
CA ALA A 494 -8.74 7.93 23.12
C ALA A 494 -8.64 7.81 21.58
N TYR A 495 -8.50 6.57 21.08
CA TYR A 495 -8.35 6.24 19.65
C TYR A 495 -9.62 5.67 19.04
N ALA A 496 -10.68 5.43 19.84
CA ALA A 496 -11.93 4.87 19.34
C ALA A 496 -12.47 5.70 18.15
N PRO A 497 -12.86 5.05 17.04
CA PRO A 497 -13.26 5.75 15.82
C PRO A 497 -14.58 6.50 16.07
N ASN A 498 -14.45 7.79 16.32
CA ASN A 498 -15.59 8.68 16.57
C ASN A 498 -15.40 9.99 15.81
N LEU A 499 -16.17 10.15 14.72
CA LEU A 499 -16.15 11.36 13.90
C LEU A 499 -16.79 12.58 14.57
N HIS A 500 -17.54 12.38 15.65
CA HIS A 500 -18.13 13.46 16.44
C HIS A 500 -17.23 13.93 17.59
N GLN A 501 -16.06 13.32 17.77
CA GLN A 501 -15.03 13.79 18.68
C GLN A 501 -14.00 14.62 17.89
N PRO A 502 -14.02 15.96 17.99
CA PRO A 502 -13.15 16.84 17.21
C PRO A 502 -11.65 16.61 17.42
N THR A 503 -11.31 16.03 18.57
CA THR A 503 -9.94 15.78 19.03
C THR A 503 -9.50 14.33 18.80
N GLY A 504 -10.36 13.47 18.25
CA GLY A 504 -10.02 12.08 17.99
C GLY A 504 -9.09 11.93 16.78
N ILE A 505 -8.06 11.11 16.91
CA ILE A 505 -7.08 10.87 15.83
C ILE A 505 -7.72 10.33 14.55
N PHE A 506 -8.81 9.55 14.66
CA PHE A 506 -9.57 9.04 13.53
C PHE A 506 -10.20 10.18 12.70
N ALA A 507 -10.83 11.14 13.39
CA ALA A 507 -11.41 12.31 12.73
C ALA A 507 -10.33 13.22 12.14
N ALA A 508 -9.21 13.41 12.86
CA ALA A 508 -8.07 14.17 12.36
C ALA A 508 -7.47 13.56 11.09
N MET A 509 -7.29 12.23 11.07
CA MET A 509 -6.78 11.48 9.92
C MET A 509 -7.68 11.63 8.71
N ILE A 510 -9.00 11.44 8.86
CA ILE A 510 -9.96 11.61 7.76
C ILE A 510 -9.95 13.05 7.24
N CYS A 511 -9.88 14.03 8.15
CA CYS A 511 -9.78 15.43 7.78
C CYS A 511 -8.50 15.70 6.97
N ASN A 512 -7.36 15.19 7.43
CA ASN A 512 -6.08 15.30 6.74
C ASN A 512 -6.11 14.68 5.34
N LEU A 513 -6.71 13.49 5.19
CA LEU A 513 -6.90 12.86 3.87
C LEU A 513 -7.68 13.77 2.93
N VAL A 514 -8.73 14.44 3.40
CA VAL A 514 -9.53 15.34 2.57
C VAL A 514 -8.71 16.55 2.12
N TYR A 515 -7.90 17.14 3.01
CA TYR A 515 -6.97 18.22 2.65
C TYR A 515 -5.96 17.76 1.59
N LEU A 516 -5.30 16.63 1.85
CA LEU A 516 -4.33 16.04 0.93
C LEU A 516 -4.94 15.76 -0.45
N GLN A 517 -6.10 15.11 -0.49
CA GLN A 517 -6.82 14.85 -1.73
C GLN A 517 -7.18 16.14 -2.48
N ASN A 518 -7.67 17.17 -1.78
CA ASN A 518 -8.00 18.44 -2.41
C ASN A 518 -6.76 19.14 -2.98
N VAL A 519 -5.63 19.11 -2.28
CA VAL A 519 -4.36 19.67 -2.77
C VAL A 519 -3.85 18.89 -3.97
N VAL A 520 -3.82 17.55 -3.91
CA VAL A 520 -3.44 16.68 -5.04
C VAL A 520 -4.32 16.96 -6.25
N ASN A 521 -5.65 16.99 -6.08
CA ASN A 521 -6.58 17.26 -7.18
C ASN A 521 -6.34 18.64 -7.80
N SER A 522 -6.07 19.65 -6.97
CA SER A 522 -5.81 21.01 -7.43
C SER A 522 -4.48 21.12 -8.18
N LEU A 523 -3.43 20.45 -7.70
CA LEU A 523 -2.11 20.40 -8.35
C LEU A 523 -2.16 19.63 -9.67
N TYR A 524 -2.84 18.49 -9.68
CA TYR A 524 -2.93 17.62 -10.86
C TYR A 524 -3.65 18.29 -12.05
N LEU A 525 -4.66 19.12 -11.73
CA LEU A 525 -5.42 19.90 -12.70
C LEU A 525 -4.81 21.29 -12.95
N HIS A 526 -3.69 21.62 -12.30
CA HIS A 526 -3.07 22.94 -12.42
C HIS A 526 -2.49 23.15 -13.83
N PRO A 527 -2.83 24.25 -14.53
CA PRO A 527 -2.27 24.52 -15.84
C PRO A 527 -0.83 25.05 -15.69
N ILE A 528 0.17 24.31 -16.20
CA ILE A 528 1.54 24.79 -16.26
C ILE A 528 1.84 25.33 -17.66
N ALA A 529 2.33 26.57 -17.70
CA ALA A 529 2.71 27.25 -18.95
C ALA A 529 4.03 26.72 -19.56
N GLN A 530 4.86 26.05 -18.77
CA GLN A 530 6.14 25.45 -19.18
C GLN A 530 5.90 24.00 -19.66
N SER A 531 5.89 23.78 -20.97
CA SER A 531 5.53 22.51 -21.61
C SER A 531 6.52 21.36 -21.40
N GLU A 532 7.56 21.55 -20.59
CA GLU A 532 8.65 20.57 -20.44
C GLU A 532 8.64 19.83 -19.11
N ILE A 533 7.91 20.30 -18.09
CA ILE A 533 7.92 19.64 -16.78
C ILE A 533 6.85 18.52 -16.76
N PRO A 534 7.23 17.24 -16.52
CA PRO A 534 6.31 16.12 -16.32
C PRO A 534 5.61 16.20 -14.95
N LEU A 535 4.74 17.19 -14.79
CA LEU A 535 4.15 17.57 -13.50
C LEU A 535 3.43 16.42 -12.79
N ARG A 536 2.61 15.66 -13.52
CA ARG A 536 1.71 14.66 -12.94
C ARG A 536 2.50 13.47 -12.44
N ASP A 537 3.43 12.99 -13.26
CA ASP A 537 4.29 11.87 -12.87
C ASP A 537 5.29 12.29 -11.78
N LEU A 538 5.79 13.53 -11.82
CA LEU A 538 6.63 14.07 -10.75
C LEU A 538 5.86 14.24 -9.43
N LEU A 539 4.58 14.63 -9.47
CA LEU A 539 3.74 14.76 -8.27
C LEU A 539 3.59 13.41 -7.57
N LEU A 540 3.32 12.35 -8.34
CA LEU A 540 3.20 10.99 -7.81
C LEU A 540 4.47 10.57 -7.07
N ILE A 541 5.61 10.69 -7.76
CA ILE A 541 6.91 10.25 -7.21
C ILE A 541 7.31 11.12 -6.03
N PHE A 542 7.08 12.43 -6.09
CA PHE A 542 7.38 13.33 -4.97
C PHE A 542 6.63 12.93 -3.70
N ILE A 543 5.32 12.65 -3.79
CA ILE A 543 4.53 12.23 -2.63
C ILE A 543 5.05 10.90 -2.09
N GLY A 544 5.32 9.93 -2.97
CA GLY A 544 5.87 8.64 -2.58
C GLY A 544 7.21 8.77 -1.85
N CYS A 545 8.15 9.55 -2.41
CA CYS A 545 9.46 9.79 -1.80
C CYS A 545 9.37 10.61 -0.51
N TYR A 546 8.45 11.58 -0.42
CA TYR A 546 8.30 12.42 0.77
C TYR A 546 7.82 11.59 1.95
N CYS A 547 6.87 10.68 1.74
CA CYS A 547 6.28 9.85 2.80
C CYS A 547 7.05 8.54 3.06
N SER A 548 8.28 8.41 2.53
CA SER A 548 9.08 7.17 2.62
C SER A 548 9.95 7.07 3.88
N GLN A 549 10.15 8.13 4.65
CA GLN A 549 11.10 8.07 5.78
C GLN A 549 10.39 7.84 7.10
N ASN A 550 9.38 8.66 7.38
CA ASN A 550 8.55 8.56 8.57
C ASN A 550 7.11 8.90 8.21
N CYS A 551 6.42 7.94 7.59
CA CYS A 551 5.08 8.13 7.07
C CYS A 551 4.09 8.63 8.14
N TYR A 552 4.27 8.24 9.41
CA TYR A 552 3.44 8.77 10.49
C TYR A 552 3.56 10.30 10.63
N GLU A 553 4.78 10.84 10.70
CA GLU A 553 4.99 12.29 10.84
C GLU A 553 4.69 13.03 9.53
N GLU A 554 5.13 12.48 8.41
CA GLU A 554 5.04 13.09 7.08
C GLU A 554 3.60 13.18 6.58
N PHE A 555 2.76 12.18 6.90
CA PHE A 555 1.34 12.19 6.54
C PHE A 555 0.62 13.45 7.05
N TRP A 556 0.94 13.95 8.24
CA TRP A 556 0.27 15.13 8.80
C TRP A 556 0.70 16.47 8.19
N ALA A 557 1.73 16.46 7.34
CA ALA A 557 2.31 17.69 6.78
C ALA A 557 2.37 17.70 5.24
N ILE A 558 2.16 16.56 4.58
CA ILE A 558 2.33 16.45 3.13
C ILE A 558 1.38 17.36 2.34
N ASP A 559 0.15 17.57 2.82
CA ASP A 559 -0.82 18.48 2.21
C ASP A 559 -0.32 19.94 2.22
N ASP A 560 0.20 20.41 3.35
CA ASP A 560 0.82 21.73 3.50
C ASP A 560 2.08 21.84 2.62
N VAL A 561 2.94 20.82 2.62
CA VAL A 561 4.18 20.81 1.82
C VAL A 561 3.88 20.87 0.33
N LEU A 562 2.91 20.09 -0.14
CA LEU A 562 2.47 20.10 -1.53
C LEU A 562 1.93 21.48 -1.92
N ALA A 563 1.06 22.06 -1.10
CA ALA A 563 0.46 23.35 -1.37
C ALA A 563 1.49 24.50 -1.37
N ALA A 564 2.45 24.47 -0.45
CA ALA A 564 3.43 25.53 -0.27
C ALA A 564 4.64 25.45 -1.21
N TYR A 565 5.09 24.25 -1.57
CA TYR A 565 6.42 24.08 -2.17
C TYR A 565 6.47 23.28 -3.49
N PHE A 566 5.48 22.46 -3.82
CA PHE A 566 5.57 21.61 -5.01
C PHE A 566 5.64 22.41 -6.33
N LEU A 567 4.72 23.36 -6.55
CA LEU A 567 4.76 24.23 -7.73
C LEU A 567 6.00 25.14 -7.77
N PRO A 568 6.41 25.79 -6.65
CA PRO A 568 7.69 26.48 -6.59
C PRO A 568 8.90 25.64 -7.00
N CYS A 569 8.99 24.40 -6.53
CA CYS A 569 10.08 23.51 -6.91
C CYS A 569 10.03 23.16 -8.40
N CYS A 570 8.82 22.94 -8.97
CA CYS A 570 8.64 22.75 -10.39
C CYS A 570 9.11 23.98 -11.20
N GLN A 571 8.78 25.20 -10.76
CA GLN A 571 9.23 26.43 -11.42
C GLN A 571 10.77 26.54 -11.41
N HIS A 572 11.41 26.26 -10.26
CA HIS A 572 12.88 26.21 -10.17
C HIS A 572 13.49 25.14 -11.08
N LEU A 573 12.85 23.98 -11.22
CA LEU A 573 13.25 22.93 -12.16
C LEU A 573 13.14 23.41 -13.61
N GLY A 574 12.05 24.10 -13.95
CA GLY A 574 11.86 24.70 -15.27
C GLY A 574 12.95 25.71 -15.62
N ASP A 575 13.33 26.56 -14.67
CA ASP A 575 14.43 27.51 -14.85
C ASP A 575 15.78 26.80 -15.06
N TRP A 576 16.03 25.70 -14.35
CA TRP A 576 17.23 24.88 -14.52
C TRP A 576 17.29 24.16 -15.88
N ILE A 577 16.16 23.64 -16.37
CA ILE A 577 16.10 22.95 -17.67
C ILE A 577 16.37 23.93 -18.83
N ASN A 578 15.92 25.18 -18.69
CA ASN A 578 15.99 26.19 -19.75
C ASN A 578 17.24 27.09 -19.72
N GLY A 579 17.98 27.12 -18.61
CA GLY A 579 19.19 27.93 -18.42
C GLY A 579 20.47 27.15 -18.72
#